data_AF-A0A7V2DFU5-F1
#
_entry.id   AF-A0A7V2DFU5-F1
#
_cell.length_a   1.000
_cell.length_b   1.000
_cell.length_c   1.000
_cell.angle_alpha   90.00
_cell.angle_beta   90.00
_cell.angle_gamma   90.00
#
_symmetry.space_group_name_H-M   'P 1'
#
loop_
_entity.id
_entity.type
_entity.pdbx_description
1 polymer ?
#
loop_
_entity_poly.entity_id
_entity_poly.type
_entity_poly.pdbx_seq_one_letter_code
_entity_poly.pdbx_strand_id
1 'polypeptide(L)'
;MHSTRHTILCATCGFLVLLSVGMGYGYDDRHAMESADAYLKMGLYLEAIGAYRSAADNAGDRNMQARAILRIGDIYSYFLDNYDTALLFYSFVTKHYSGSIHAANAYFNSGMIRYEKYQYSEALAQFQEYLARFPQGERKETAEFMIKACRKPIPSPEEKKEVTAKIGPDEMIRILIHENIRAVSVAGTKPCEFRDINRQTVIHRIPAGLVADVSVNGGFLTVNGSAIRKKEFTVFPGINGNITVNGLPYRGTLTIRRHEEGIDVINELRLEEYLYGVIPKEMSPQWPKEALKAQAVAARTYALYQKEKNRDKDYDVYASTLSQVYGGIAAEQQNTTTAVNETQGRLLTWRGKLVLAYFHSNSGGVTEDAENVWTARVPYLKSVRDKFSSQAQGVQWIYSIDFIGMQRILNQKGIHVGRVYEIAPVEVSPTGRIKKIRIVHSGGTTTLSGNDFRIKYDPTRIKSTLFRVITEDGGVSVRGSGYGHGVGMSQWGAYEMARAGYGYTDILRFYYAGVDIK
;
A
#
# COMPACT_ATOMS: atom_id res chain seq x y z
N MET A 1 54.06 -11.65 10.69
CA MET A 1 53.29 -11.60 9.43
C MET A 1 51.88 -12.13 9.69
N HIS A 2 50.95 -11.23 10.01
CA HIS A 2 49.52 -11.54 10.12
C HIS A 2 48.83 -10.91 8.91
N SER A 3 48.28 -11.76 8.03
CA SER A 3 47.45 -11.32 6.91
C SER A 3 46.00 -11.61 7.23
N THR A 4 45.29 -10.55 7.58
CA THR A 4 43.83 -10.42 7.69
C THR A 4 43.17 -10.81 6.36
N ARG A 5 42.28 -11.81 6.36
CA ARG A 5 41.33 -12.03 5.26
C ARG A 5 39.98 -11.45 5.68
N HIS A 6 39.61 -10.33 5.06
CA HIS A 6 38.26 -9.79 5.10
C HIS A 6 37.29 -10.73 4.38
N THR A 7 36.36 -11.30 5.12
CA THR A 7 35.20 -12.01 4.56
C THR A 7 34.18 -10.97 4.13
N ILE A 8 34.14 -10.69 2.82
CA ILE A 8 33.04 -9.95 2.19
C ILE A 8 31.83 -10.88 2.20
N LEU A 9 30.85 -10.62 3.08
CA LEU A 9 29.56 -11.29 3.07
C LEU A 9 28.84 -10.94 1.76
N CYS A 10 28.68 -11.92 0.86
CA CYS A 10 27.96 -11.77 -0.39
C CYS A 10 26.45 -11.65 -0.12
N ALA A 11 25.85 -10.52 -0.49
CA ALA A 11 24.46 -10.15 -0.25
C ALA A 11 23.40 -10.99 -1.01
N THR A 12 23.82 -12.02 -1.74
CA THR A 12 22.96 -12.91 -2.55
C THR A 12 22.39 -14.09 -1.77
N CYS A 13 23.03 -14.53 -0.66
CA CYS A 13 22.59 -15.74 0.06
C CYS A 13 21.27 -15.58 0.85
N GLY A 14 20.83 -14.35 1.17
CA GLY A 14 19.55 -14.13 1.85
C GLY A 14 18.31 -14.20 0.92
N PHE A 15 18.52 -14.25 -0.40
CA PHE A 15 17.45 -14.33 -1.41
C PHE A 15 17.05 -15.77 -1.76
N LEU A 16 17.83 -16.76 -1.31
CA LEU A 16 17.82 -18.14 -1.79
C LEU A 16 17.46 -19.14 -0.68
N VAL A 17 16.17 -19.34 -0.47
CA VAL A 17 15.63 -20.67 -0.16
C VAL A 17 14.52 -20.92 -1.17
N LEU A 18 14.91 -21.21 -2.41
CA LEU A 18 14.06 -21.85 -3.40
C LEU A 18 14.67 -23.22 -3.62
N LEU A 19 14.02 -24.24 -3.05
CA LEU A 19 14.03 -25.66 -3.44
C LEU A 19 13.46 -26.47 -2.27
N SER A 20 12.15 -26.37 -2.05
CA SER A 20 11.39 -27.49 -1.50
C SER A 20 10.04 -27.51 -2.21
N VAL A 21 9.87 -28.49 -3.10
CA VAL A 21 8.55 -28.84 -3.65
C VAL A 21 7.76 -29.42 -2.48
N GLY A 22 7.02 -28.57 -1.77
CA GLY A 22 5.95 -29.03 -0.91
C GLY A 22 4.78 -29.34 -1.82
N MET A 23 4.56 -30.62 -2.15
CA MET A 23 3.27 -31.06 -2.70
C MET A 23 2.20 -30.86 -1.61
N GLY A 24 1.69 -29.63 -1.49
CA GLY A 24 0.48 -29.35 -0.73
C GLY A 24 -0.71 -29.62 -1.63
N TYR A 25 -1.31 -30.80 -1.51
CA TYR A 25 -2.65 -31.03 -2.06
C TYR A 25 -3.60 -29.95 -1.52
N GLY A 26 -4.04 -29.03 -2.39
CA GLY A 26 -5.07 -28.03 -2.07
C GLY A 26 -4.67 -26.55 -2.11
N TYR A 27 -3.46 -26.16 -2.56
CA TYR A 27 -3.15 -24.74 -2.79
C TYR A 27 -3.77 -24.26 -4.12
N ASP A 28 -4.73 -23.33 -4.06
CA ASP A 28 -5.32 -22.72 -5.25
C ASP A 28 -4.42 -21.57 -5.76
N ASP A 29 -3.48 -21.98 -6.60
CA ASP A 29 -2.59 -21.17 -7.41
C ASP A 29 -3.25 -19.92 -8.01
N ARG A 30 -4.48 -20.03 -8.56
CA ARG A 30 -5.15 -18.90 -9.21
C ARG A 30 -5.66 -17.91 -8.18
N HIS A 31 -6.29 -18.40 -7.11
CA HIS A 31 -6.82 -17.55 -6.06
C HIS A 31 -5.71 -16.77 -5.33
N ALA A 32 -4.53 -17.39 -5.16
CA ALA A 32 -3.37 -16.72 -4.59
C ALA A 32 -2.88 -15.56 -5.46
N MET A 33 -2.80 -15.76 -6.77
CA MET A 33 -2.44 -14.71 -7.73
C MET A 33 -3.49 -13.59 -7.78
N GLU A 34 -4.78 -13.93 -7.78
CA GLU A 34 -5.87 -12.95 -7.75
C GLU A 34 -5.84 -12.11 -6.47
N SER A 35 -5.54 -12.73 -5.33
CA SER A 35 -5.36 -12.02 -4.06
C SER A 35 -4.17 -11.06 -4.10
N ALA A 36 -3.04 -11.47 -4.69
CA ALA A 36 -1.87 -10.61 -4.86
C ALA A 36 -2.13 -9.45 -5.85
N ASP A 37 -2.85 -9.71 -6.95
CA ASP A 37 -3.32 -8.69 -7.88
C ASP A 37 -4.28 -7.71 -7.18
N ALA A 38 -5.15 -8.18 -6.28
CA ALA A 38 -6.05 -7.34 -5.50
C ALA A 38 -5.30 -6.39 -4.56
N TYR A 39 -4.31 -6.88 -3.81
CA TYR A 39 -3.46 -6.01 -2.97
C TYR A 39 -2.78 -4.91 -3.79
N LEU A 40 -2.23 -5.28 -4.94
CA LEU A 40 -1.59 -4.33 -5.83
C LEU A 40 -2.56 -3.29 -6.38
N LYS A 41 -3.76 -3.72 -6.80
CA LYS A 41 -4.84 -2.81 -7.23
C LYS A 41 -5.23 -1.84 -6.12
N MET A 42 -5.24 -2.30 -4.87
CA MET A 42 -5.54 -1.46 -3.70
C MET A 42 -4.39 -0.52 -3.29
N GLY A 43 -3.22 -0.60 -3.94
CA GLY A 43 -2.04 0.20 -3.58
C GLY A 43 -1.30 -0.30 -2.33
N LEU A 44 -1.58 -1.54 -1.91
CA LEU A 44 -0.92 -2.23 -0.81
C LEU A 44 0.32 -2.96 -1.35
N TYR A 45 1.32 -2.18 -1.76
CA TYR A 45 2.46 -2.68 -2.54
C TYR A 45 3.31 -3.72 -1.80
N LEU A 46 3.52 -3.53 -0.50
CA LEU A 46 4.34 -4.44 0.29
C LEU A 46 3.58 -5.75 0.55
N GLU A 47 2.28 -5.67 0.87
CA GLU A 47 1.38 -6.82 0.93
C GLU A 47 1.36 -7.60 -0.38
N ALA A 48 1.27 -6.91 -1.51
CA ALA A 48 1.30 -7.54 -2.83
C ALA A 48 2.62 -8.30 -3.06
N ILE A 49 3.78 -7.73 -2.70
CA ILE A 49 5.07 -8.43 -2.79
C ILE A 49 5.06 -9.71 -1.95
N GLY A 50 4.60 -9.63 -0.70
CA GLY A 50 4.49 -10.81 0.18
C GLY A 50 3.56 -11.88 -0.39
N ALA A 51 2.40 -11.47 -0.92
CA ALA A 51 1.42 -12.37 -1.54
C ALA A 51 1.95 -13.02 -2.82
N TYR A 52 2.58 -12.27 -3.72
CA TYR A 52 3.23 -12.83 -4.91
C TYR A 52 4.37 -13.77 -4.54
N ARG A 53 5.14 -13.46 -3.48
CA ARG A 53 6.20 -14.34 -3.02
C ARG A 53 5.63 -15.66 -2.53
N SER A 54 4.57 -15.62 -1.73
CA SER A 54 3.84 -16.80 -1.30
C SER A 54 3.30 -17.61 -2.48
N ALA A 55 2.69 -16.95 -3.47
CA ALA A 55 2.21 -17.60 -4.70
C ALA A 55 3.37 -18.26 -5.47
N ALA A 56 4.51 -17.59 -5.60
CA ALA A 56 5.68 -18.16 -6.27
C ALA A 56 6.27 -19.37 -5.53
N ASP A 57 6.31 -19.34 -4.20
CA ASP A 57 6.89 -20.41 -3.38
C ASP A 57 5.99 -21.67 -3.36
N ASN A 58 4.68 -21.53 -3.55
CA ASN A 58 3.71 -22.63 -3.51
C ASN A 58 3.18 -23.07 -4.88
N ALA A 59 3.40 -22.30 -5.94
CA ALA A 59 2.85 -22.60 -7.27
C ALA A 59 3.33 -23.94 -7.83
N GLY A 60 2.39 -24.74 -8.33
CA GLY A 60 2.64 -26.05 -8.95
C GLY A 60 3.19 -25.97 -10.38
N ASP A 61 3.02 -24.83 -11.06
CA ASP A 61 3.49 -24.61 -12.43
C ASP A 61 4.53 -23.48 -12.56
N ARG A 62 5.52 -23.68 -13.44
CA ARG A 62 6.64 -22.76 -13.66
C ARG A 62 6.22 -21.44 -14.30
N ASN A 63 5.17 -21.41 -15.12
CA ASN A 63 4.70 -20.17 -15.73
C ASN A 63 4.16 -19.23 -14.65
N MET A 64 3.40 -19.77 -13.69
CA MET A 64 2.88 -19.00 -12.57
C MET A 64 3.99 -18.48 -11.66
N GLN A 65 4.98 -19.30 -11.34
CA GLN A 65 6.17 -18.86 -10.59
C GLN A 65 6.86 -17.69 -11.30
N ALA A 66 7.10 -17.80 -12.61
CA ALA A 66 7.70 -16.74 -13.41
C ALA A 66 6.86 -15.45 -13.40
N ARG A 67 5.52 -15.56 -13.52
CA ARG A 67 4.60 -14.42 -13.45
C ARG A 67 4.69 -13.72 -12.10
N ALA A 68 4.60 -14.47 -11.00
CA ALA A 68 4.62 -13.91 -9.65
C ALA A 68 5.94 -13.17 -9.37
N ILE A 69 7.07 -13.77 -9.72
CA ILE A 69 8.40 -13.16 -9.55
C ILE A 69 8.58 -11.92 -10.43
N LEU A 70 8.11 -11.96 -11.69
CA LEU A 70 8.08 -10.78 -12.56
C LEU A 70 7.29 -9.64 -11.92
N ARG A 71 6.11 -9.93 -11.36
CA ARG A 71 5.25 -8.92 -10.71
C ARG A 71 5.89 -8.31 -9.47
N ILE A 72 6.68 -9.07 -8.70
CA ILE A 72 7.50 -8.48 -7.62
C ILE A 72 8.50 -7.47 -8.19
N GLY A 73 9.21 -7.82 -9.28
CA GLY A 73 10.12 -6.91 -9.97
C GLY A 73 9.41 -5.64 -10.48
N ASP A 74 8.22 -5.78 -11.06
CA ASP A 74 7.39 -4.66 -11.50
C ASP A 74 7.01 -3.75 -10.34
N ILE A 75 6.70 -4.31 -9.16
CA ILE A 75 6.39 -3.50 -7.98
C ILE A 75 7.60 -2.67 -7.53
N TYR A 76 8.78 -3.29 -7.46
CA TYR A 76 9.99 -2.55 -7.14
C TYR A 76 10.31 -1.46 -8.16
N SER A 77 10.08 -1.72 -9.45
CA SER A 77 10.33 -0.77 -10.53
C SER A 77 9.36 0.41 -10.50
N TYR A 78 8.06 0.12 -10.63
CA TYR A 78 7.04 1.15 -10.86
C TYR A 78 6.54 1.80 -9.58
N PHE A 79 6.41 1.02 -8.50
CA PHE A 79 5.74 1.47 -7.29
C PHE A 79 6.69 1.84 -6.17
N LEU A 80 7.90 1.29 -6.10
CA LEU A 80 8.88 1.56 -5.02
C LEU A 80 10.14 2.30 -5.46
N ASP A 81 10.26 2.64 -6.75
CA ASP A 81 11.41 3.35 -7.32
C ASP A 81 12.78 2.71 -7.01
N ASN A 82 12.80 1.38 -6.80
CA ASN A 82 13.98 0.61 -6.42
C ASN A 82 14.44 -0.25 -7.61
N TYR A 83 15.01 0.44 -8.59
CA TYR A 83 15.46 -0.14 -9.85
C TYR A 83 16.51 -1.23 -9.68
N ASP A 84 17.42 -1.10 -8.72
CA ASP A 84 18.46 -2.10 -8.49
C ASP A 84 17.85 -3.43 -8.04
N THR A 85 16.85 -3.37 -7.15
CA THR A 85 16.14 -4.58 -6.70
C THR A 85 15.26 -5.15 -7.82
N ALA A 86 14.58 -4.29 -8.60
CA ALA A 86 13.80 -4.74 -9.75
C ALA A 86 14.66 -5.50 -10.77
N LEU A 87 15.86 -5.00 -11.10
CA LEU A 87 16.81 -5.67 -11.99
C LEU A 87 17.25 -7.04 -11.48
N LEU A 88 17.36 -7.25 -10.16
CA LEU A 88 17.65 -8.57 -9.59
C LEU A 88 16.52 -9.57 -9.86
N PHE A 89 15.26 -9.14 -9.68
CA PHE A 89 14.09 -9.98 -9.99
C PHE A 89 13.98 -10.29 -11.48
N TYR A 90 14.17 -9.29 -12.35
CA TYR A 90 14.17 -9.50 -13.79
C TYR A 90 15.31 -10.42 -14.25
N SER A 91 16.51 -10.26 -13.68
CA SER A 91 17.63 -11.18 -13.92
C SER A 91 17.29 -12.61 -13.48
N PHE A 92 16.62 -12.77 -12.35
CA PHE A 92 16.15 -14.08 -11.89
C PHE A 92 15.17 -14.72 -12.89
N VAL A 93 14.17 -13.95 -13.35
CA VAL A 93 13.17 -14.45 -14.32
C VAL A 93 13.84 -14.84 -15.64
N THR A 94 14.70 -13.99 -16.18
CA THR A 94 15.38 -14.25 -17.46
C THR A 94 16.35 -15.43 -17.40
N LYS A 95 17.00 -15.67 -16.24
CA LYS A 95 17.92 -16.80 -16.04
C LYS A 95 17.21 -18.14 -15.82
N HIS A 96 16.13 -18.16 -15.04
CA HIS A 96 15.49 -19.39 -14.59
C HIS A 96 14.21 -19.76 -15.36
N TYR A 97 13.64 -18.83 -16.13
CA TYR A 97 12.42 -19.00 -16.91
C TYR A 97 12.56 -18.43 -18.33
N SER A 98 13.75 -18.58 -18.92
CA SER A 98 14.17 -17.94 -20.18
C SER A 98 13.22 -18.14 -21.37
N GLY A 99 12.50 -19.26 -21.43
CA GLY A 99 11.53 -19.58 -22.49
C GLY A 99 10.10 -19.10 -22.22
N SER A 100 9.83 -18.44 -21.09
CA SER A 100 8.49 -17.95 -20.75
C SER A 100 8.21 -16.57 -21.36
N ILE A 101 6.94 -16.27 -21.64
CA ILE A 101 6.51 -14.92 -22.02
C ILE A 101 6.88 -13.86 -20.96
N HIS A 102 6.97 -14.27 -19.69
CA HIS A 102 7.39 -13.42 -18.58
C HIS A 102 8.87 -13.05 -18.65
N ALA A 103 9.73 -13.91 -19.21
CA ALA A 103 11.12 -13.55 -19.49
C ALA A 103 11.23 -12.48 -20.57
N ALA A 104 10.37 -12.51 -21.60
CA ALA A 104 10.30 -11.44 -22.60
C ALA A 104 10.04 -10.08 -21.94
N ASN A 105 9.05 -10.03 -21.04
CA ASN A 105 8.76 -8.82 -20.25
C ASN A 105 9.92 -8.41 -19.35
N ALA A 106 10.58 -9.35 -18.68
CA ALA A 106 11.73 -9.07 -17.81
C ALA A 106 12.94 -8.48 -18.57
N TYR A 107 13.26 -8.99 -19.76
CA TYR A 107 14.30 -8.41 -20.63
C TYR A 107 13.94 -6.98 -21.04
N PHE A 108 12.72 -6.78 -21.53
CA PHE A 108 12.26 -5.46 -21.96
C PHE A 108 12.27 -4.45 -20.80
N ASN A 109 11.71 -4.81 -19.64
CA ASN A 109 11.65 -3.94 -18.47
C ASN A 109 13.06 -3.61 -17.94
N SER A 110 13.99 -4.57 -18.02
CA SER A 110 15.40 -4.34 -17.69
C SER A 110 16.05 -3.31 -18.63
N GLY A 111 15.76 -3.37 -19.93
CA GLY A 111 16.19 -2.35 -20.89
C GLY A 111 15.63 -0.95 -20.57
N MET A 112 14.34 -0.86 -20.23
CA MET A 112 13.70 0.40 -19.85
C MET A 112 14.34 1.01 -18.60
N ILE A 113 14.53 0.22 -17.53
CA ILE A 113 15.19 0.70 -16.31
C ILE A 113 16.58 1.26 -16.61
N ARG A 114 17.37 0.55 -17.42
CA ARG A 114 18.73 0.98 -17.77
C ARG A 114 18.71 2.28 -18.57
N TYR A 115 17.75 2.43 -19.48
CA TYR A 115 17.55 3.67 -20.21
C TYR A 115 17.23 4.84 -19.27
N GLU A 116 16.31 4.65 -18.32
CA GLU A 116 15.95 5.66 -17.30
C GLU A 116 17.13 5.99 -16.38
N LYS A 117 18.02 5.03 -16.12
CA LYS A 117 19.27 5.24 -15.37
C LYS A 117 20.41 5.82 -16.22
N TYR A 118 20.15 6.26 -17.46
CA TYR A 118 21.15 6.79 -18.40
C TYR A 118 22.25 5.77 -18.78
N GLN A 119 22.03 4.48 -18.54
CA GLN A 119 22.93 3.37 -18.88
C GLN A 119 22.68 2.90 -20.31
N TYR A 120 22.82 3.79 -21.29
CA TYR A 120 22.34 3.57 -22.66
C TYR A 120 22.99 2.38 -23.37
N SER A 121 24.27 2.13 -23.15
CA SER A 121 24.96 0.96 -23.72
C SER A 121 24.38 -0.36 -23.20
N GLU A 122 24.09 -0.43 -21.90
CA GLU A 122 23.49 -1.61 -21.29
C GLU A 122 22.02 -1.75 -21.70
N ALA A 123 21.27 -0.64 -21.78
CA ALA A 123 19.89 -0.63 -22.27
C ALA A 123 19.81 -1.13 -23.72
N LEU A 124 20.70 -0.64 -24.59
CA LEU A 124 20.82 -1.06 -26.00
C LEU A 124 21.02 -2.57 -26.10
N ALA A 125 21.98 -3.12 -25.33
CA ALA A 125 22.23 -4.56 -25.30
C ALA A 125 20.98 -5.36 -24.86
N GLN A 126 20.26 -4.88 -23.85
CA GLN A 126 19.03 -5.54 -23.38
C GLN A 126 17.92 -5.55 -24.45
N PHE A 127 17.68 -4.43 -25.14
CA PHE A 127 16.65 -4.38 -26.18
C PHE A 127 17.02 -5.23 -27.41
N GLN A 128 18.31 -5.28 -27.78
CA GLN A 128 18.77 -6.17 -28.84
C GLN A 128 18.59 -7.64 -28.46
N GLU A 129 18.92 -8.00 -27.21
CA GLU A 129 18.71 -9.35 -26.70
C GLU A 129 17.22 -9.73 -26.65
N TYR A 130 16.35 -8.79 -26.26
CA TYR A 130 14.90 -8.97 -26.32
C TYR A 130 14.43 -9.32 -27.74
N LEU A 131 14.85 -8.55 -28.76
CA LEU A 131 14.45 -8.80 -30.14
C LEU A 131 15.02 -10.11 -30.70
N ALA A 132 16.25 -10.46 -30.32
CA ALA A 132 16.88 -11.71 -30.74
C ALA A 132 16.16 -12.94 -30.18
N ARG A 133 15.73 -12.89 -28.92
CA ARG A 133 15.04 -14.00 -28.24
C ARG A 133 13.54 -14.05 -28.53
N PHE A 134 12.91 -12.90 -28.71
CA PHE A 134 11.46 -12.76 -28.87
C PHE A 134 11.12 -11.94 -30.13
N PRO A 135 11.44 -12.44 -31.33
CA PRO A 135 11.27 -11.71 -32.59
C PRO A 135 9.80 -11.39 -32.93
N GLN A 136 8.85 -12.06 -32.28
CA GLN A 136 7.40 -11.84 -32.37
C GLN A 136 6.80 -11.38 -31.02
N GLY A 137 7.63 -10.84 -30.12
CA GLY A 137 7.16 -10.35 -28.83
C GLY A 137 6.29 -9.10 -28.96
N GLU A 138 5.31 -8.95 -28.06
CA GLU A 138 4.32 -7.85 -28.08
C GLU A 138 4.95 -6.44 -28.05
N ARG A 139 6.19 -6.31 -27.59
CA ARG A 139 6.90 -5.02 -27.45
C ARG A 139 8.02 -4.83 -28.47
N LYS A 140 8.00 -5.59 -29.57
CA LYS A 140 9.00 -5.51 -30.65
C LYS A 140 9.19 -4.08 -31.16
N GLU A 141 8.12 -3.42 -31.57
CA GLU A 141 8.17 -2.07 -32.15
C GLU A 141 8.73 -1.06 -31.14
N THR A 142 8.30 -1.15 -29.88
CA THR A 142 8.82 -0.31 -28.81
C THR A 142 10.31 -0.58 -28.56
N ALA A 143 10.76 -1.83 -28.60
CA ALA A 143 12.18 -2.16 -28.43
C ALA A 143 13.03 -1.62 -29.60
N GLU A 144 12.55 -1.74 -30.84
CA GLU A 144 13.21 -1.15 -32.02
C GLU A 144 13.32 0.38 -31.93
N PHE A 145 12.26 1.04 -31.44
CA PHE A 145 12.28 2.46 -31.15
C PHE A 145 13.31 2.81 -30.06
N MET A 146 13.32 2.07 -28.95
CA MET A 146 14.25 2.31 -27.85
C MET A 146 15.71 2.06 -28.25
N ILE A 147 16.00 1.11 -29.15
CA ILE A 147 17.33 0.93 -29.74
C ILE A 147 17.80 2.20 -30.47
N LYS A 148 16.91 2.83 -31.25
CA LYS A 148 17.22 4.11 -31.92
C LYS A 148 17.46 5.21 -30.89
N ALA A 149 16.63 5.26 -29.84
CA ALA A 149 16.78 6.22 -28.74
C ALA A 149 18.11 6.04 -27.98
N CYS A 150 18.55 4.81 -27.71
CA CYS A 150 19.82 4.53 -27.05
C CYS A 150 21.04 4.98 -27.88
N ARG A 151 20.93 4.96 -29.22
CA ARG A 151 22.01 5.38 -30.13
C ARG A 151 22.10 6.89 -30.31
N LYS A 152 21.00 7.59 -30.07
CA LYS A 152 20.90 9.05 -30.10
C LYS A 152 20.23 9.53 -28.81
N PRO A 153 20.87 9.32 -27.65
CA PRO A 153 20.27 9.70 -26.39
C PRO A 153 20.12 11.22 -26.38
N ILE A 154 18.95 11.68 -25.95
CA ILE A 154 18.80 13.08 -25.55
C ILE A 154 19.72 13.24 -24.32
N PRO A 155 20.64 14.22 -24.30
CA PRO A 155 21.52 14.43 -23.15
C PRO A 155 20.71 14.45 -21.86
N SER A 156 21.25 13.86 -20.79
CA SER A 156 20.73 14.06 -19.43
C SER A 156 20.41 15.55 -19.29
N PRO A 157 19.16 15.95 -18.99
CA PRO A 157 18.94 17.32 -18.55
C PRO A 157 19.91 17.53 -17.39
N GLU A 158 20.88 18.44 -17.56
CA GLU A 158 21.74 18.92 -16.49
C GLU A 158 20.81 19.26 -15.34
N GLU A 159 20.81 18.41 -14.31
CA GLU A 159 19.76 18.37 -13.29
C GLU A 159 18.36 18.56 -13.90
N LYS A 160 17.63 17.47 -14.19
CA LYS A 160 16.23 17.49 -13.76
C LYS A 160 16.31 17.76 -12.26
N LYS A 161 16.36 19.04 -11.86
CA LYS A 161 15.91 19.51 -10.54
C LYS A 161 14.72 18.64 -10.31
N GLU A 162 14.83 17.75 -9.33
CA GLU A 162 13.75 16.88 -8.98
C GLU A 162 12.54 17.78 -8.92
N VAL A 163 11.67 17.62 -9.90
CA VAL A 163 10.40 18.31 -9.88
C VAL A 163 9.59 17.49 -8.89
N THR A 164 9.98 17.55 -7.60
CA THR A 164 8.98 17.86 -6.61
C THR A 164 8.39 19.16 -7.11
N ALA A 165 7.39 19.05 -7.99
CA ALA A 165 6.50 20.16 -8.30
C ALA A 165 6.22 20.77 -6.94
N LYS A 166 6.54 22.06 -6.75
CA LYS A 166 6.25 22.72 -5.48
C LYS A 166 4.78 22.45 -5.22
N ILE A 167 4.52 21.55 -4.26
CA ILE A 167 3.17 21.11 -3.97
C ILE A 167 2.48 22.35 -3.44
N GLY A 168 1.63 22.90 -4.29
CA GLY A 168 0.99 24.16 -4.02
C GLY A 168 0.02 23.99 -2.86
N PRO A 169 -0.36 25.08 -2.19
CA PRO A 169 -1.46 25.04 -1.24
C PRO A 169 -2.77 24.53 -1.88
N ASP A 170 -2.88 24.59 -3.21
CA ASP A 170 -4.05 24.18 -4.00
C ASP A 170 -3.92 22.78 -4.61
N GLU A 171 -2.96 21.98 -4.14
CA GLU A 171 -2.83 20.57 -4.55
C GLU A 171 -4.15 19.83 -4.27
N MET A 172 -4.75 19.24 -5.31
CA MET A 172 -6.00 18.49 -5.21
C MET A 172 -5.74 17.01 -4.93
N ILE A 173 -6.70 16.33 -4.32
CA ILE A 173 -6.69 14.87 -4.14
C ILE A 173 -8.08 14.30 -4.40
N ARG A 174 -8.13 13.09 -4.96
CA ARG A 174 -9.35 12.34 -5.31
C ARG A 174 -9.48 11.11 -4.42
N ILE A 175 -10.56 11.01 -3.65
CA ILE A 175 -10.79 9.95 -2.68
C ILE A 175 -11.98 9.10 -3.10
N LEU A 176 -11.78 7.79 -3.27
CA LEU A 176 -12.90 6.86 -3.43
C LEU A 176 -13.59 6.63 -2.08
N ILE A 177 -14.80 7.16 -1.93
CA ILE A 177 -15.63 7.03 -0.73
C ILE A 177 -16.46 5.73 -0.78
N HIS A 178 -17.07 5.47 -1.93
CA HIS A 178 -17.84 4.26 -2.17
C HIS A 178 -17.47 3.67 -3.53
N GLU A 179 -17.30 2.35 -3.58
CA GLU A 179 -16.96 1.59 -4.78
C GLU A 179 -18.13 0.68 -5.14
N ASN A 180 -18.55 0.71 -6.40
CA ASN A 180 -19.54 -0.20 -6.97
C ASN A 180 -20.86 -0.35 -6.16
N ILE A 181 -21.38 0.76 -5.61
CA ILE A 181 -22.64 0.76 -4.85
C ILE A 181 -23.85 0.99 -5.76
N ARG A 182 -25.01 0.43 -5.42
CA ARG A 182 -26.22 0.52 -6.26
C ARG A 182 -26.84 1.91 -6.33
N ALA A 183 -26.80 2.63 -5.21
CA ALA A 183 -27.40 3.96 -5.08
C ALA A 183 -26.71 4.77 -3.98
N VAL A 184 -26.76 6.09 -4.10
CA VAL A 184 -26.23 7.05 -3.15
C VAL A 184 -27.15 8.27 -3.06
N SER A 185 -27.33 8.80 -1.86
CA SER A 185 -28.06 10.05 -1.65
C SER A 185 -27.09 11.23 -1.58
N VAL A 186 -27.41 12.32 -2.28
CA VAL A 186 -26.57 13.52 -2.39
C VAL A 186 -27.39 14.75 -2.07
N ALA A 187 -26.91 15.61 -1.18
CA ALA A 187 -27.51 16.93 -0.95
C ALA A 187 -26.43 18.01 -0.79
N GLY A 188 -26.83 19.28 -0.78
CA GLY A 188 -25.91 20.38 -0.52
C GLY A 188 -26.44 21.35 0.52
N THR A 189 -25.54 21.96 1.30
CA THR A 189 -25.90 23.07 2.20
C THR A 189 -26.25 24.36 1.42
N LYS A 190 -25.86 24.40 0.15
CA LYS A 190 -26.22 25.41 -0.86
C LYS A 190 -26.77 24.68 -2.09
N PRO A 191 -27.46 25.38 -3.02
CA PRO A 191 -27.89 24.76 -4.27
C PRO A 191 -26.71 24.10 -4.98
N CYS A 192 -26.87 22.87 -5.45
CA CYS A 192 -25.83 22.14 -6.16
C CYS A 192 -26.13 22.08 -7.65
N GLU A 193 -25.06 22.15 -8.43
CA GLU A 193 -25.09 21.92 -9.88
C GLU A 193 -24.43 20.59 -10.18
N PHE A 194 -25.13 19.74 -10.92
CA PHE A 194 -24.53 18.53 -11.48
C PHE A 194 -24.07 18.89 -12.88
N ARG A 195 -22.77 18.74 -13.15
CA ARG A 195 -22.16 19.09 -14.42
C ARG A 195 -21.59 17.87 -15.11
N ASP A 196 -21.53 17.92 -16.44
CA ASP A 196 -20.98 16.85 -17.26
C ASP A 196 -19.50 16.56 -16.99
N ILE A 197 -18.94 15.55 -17.66
CA ILE A 197 -17.54 15.12 -17.52
C ILE A 197 -16.53 16.26 -17.75
N ASN A 198 -16.86 17.22 -18.62
CA ASN A 198 -16.02 18.37 -18.90
C ASN A 198 -16.22 19.51 -17.88
N ARG A 199 -17.12 19.34 -16.92
CA ARG A 199 -17.46 20.30 -15.85
C ARG A 199 -18.02 21.64 -16.37
N GLN A 200 -18.54 21.65 -17.60
CA GLN A 200 -19.00 22.86 -18.30
C GLN A 200 -20.53 22.93 -18.39
N THR A 201 -21.18 21.82 -18.70
CA THR A 201 -22.63 21.81 -18.93
C THR A 201 -23.37 21.37 -17.68
N VAL A 202 -24.28 22.21 -17.17
CA VAL A 202 -25.17 21.83 -16.07
C VAL A 202 -26.25 20.89 -16.60
N ILE A 203 -26.27 19.65 -16.10
CA ILE A 203 -27.22 18.60 -16.50
C ILE A 203 -28.36 18.43 -15.50
N HIS A 204 -28.17 18.85 -14.24
CA HIS A 204 -29.19 18.82 -13.20
C HIS A 204 -28.87 19.85 -12.12
N ARG A 205 -29.88 20.26 -11.35
CA ARG A 205 -29.72 21.17 -10.20
C ARG A 205 -30.58 20.66 -9.06
N ILE A 206 -30.05 20.75 -7.84
CA ILE A 206 -30.84 20.54 -6.62
C ILE A 206 -30.80 21.78 -5.72
N PRO A 207 -31.95 22.20 -5.15
CA PRO A 207 -31.99 23.24 -4.13
C PRO A 207 -31.17 22.88 -2.89
N ALA A 208 -30.83 23.88 -2.08
CA ALA A 208 -30.18 23.67 -0.79
C ALA A 208 -31.06 22.79 0.11
N GLY A 209 -30.45 21.80 0.78
CA GLY A 209 -31.11 20.89 1.70
C GLY A 209 -31.96 19.79 1.04
N LEU A 210 -32.24 19.87 -0.27
CA LEU A 210 -32.98 18.81 -0.96
C LEU A 210 -32.03 17.64 -1.31
N VAL A 211 -32.48 16.42 -1.05
CA VAL A 211 -31.75 15.19 -1.36
C VAL A 211 -32.04 14.75 -2.79
N ALA A 212 -30.98 14.42 -3.54
CA ALA A 212 -31.04 13.70 -4.79
C ALA A 212 -30.66 12.23 -4.59
N ASP A 213 -31.48 11.32 -5.09
CA ASP A 213 -31.12 9.92 -5.20
C ASP A 213 -30.41 9.66 -6.52
N VAL A 214 -29.19 9.15 -6.44
CA VAL A 214 -28.38 8.78 -7.60
C VAL A 214 -28.23 7.28 -7.62
N SER A 215 -28.60 6.63 -8.72
CA SER A 215 -28.54 5.16 -8.86
C SER A 215 -28.17 4.74 -10.29
N VAL A 216 -27.87 3.45 -10.49
CA VAL A 216 -27.76 2.86 -11.83
C VAL A 216 -29.02 2.08 -12.16
N ASN A 217 -29.64 2.39 -13.30
CA ASN A 217 -30.79 1.66 -13.83
C ASN A 217 -30.66 1.48 -15.34
N GLY A 218 -30.86 0.26 -15.83
CA GLY A 218 -30.75 -0.07 -17.26
C GLY A 218 -29.37 0.26 -17.86
N GLY A 219 -28.32 0.23 -17.04
CA GLY A 219 -26.96 0.61 -17.43
C GLY A 219 -26.71 2.13 -17.51
N PHE A 220 -27.67 2.99 -17.14
CA PHE A 220 -27.49 4.43 -17.09
C PHE A 220 -27.43 4.93 -15.65
N LEU A 221 -26.65 5.98 -15.41
CA LEU A 221 -26.80 6.76 -14.18
C LEU A 221 -28.18 7.41 -14.19
N THR A 222 -28.82 7.52 -13.04
CA THR A 222 -30.08 8.26 -12.88
C THR A 222 -29.96 9.22 -11.72
N VAL A 223 -30.65 10.35 -11.82
CA VAL A 223 -30.82 11.33 -10.73
C VAL A 223 -32.31 11.52 -10.52
N ASN A 224 -32.81 11.17 -9.34
CA ASN A 224 -34.25 11.17 -9.03
C ASN A 224 -35.07 10.44 -10.11
N GLY A 225 -34.57 9.29 -10.57
CA GLY A 225 -35.17 8.48 -11.64
C GLY A 225 -34.97 9.00 -13.07
N SER A 226 -34.45 10.22 -13.26
CA SER A 226 -34.17 10.78 -14.58
C SER A 226 -32.83 10.26 -15.12
N ALA A 227 -32.85 9.61 -16.28
CA ALA A 227 -31.66 9.01 -16.87
C ALA A 227 -30.63 10.05 -17.34
N ILE A 228 -29.38 9.87 -16.94
CA ILE A 228 -28.19 10.60 -17.37
C ILE A 228 -27.45 9.73 -18.38
N ARG A 229 -27.42 10.17 -19.65
CA ARG A 229 -26.76 9.44 -20.74
C ARG A 229 -25.23 9.41 -20.66
N LYS A 230 -24.64 10.16 -19.74
CA LYS A 230 -23.19 10.21 -19.51
C LYS A 230 -22.79 9.16 -18.48
N LYS A 231 -21.60 8.59 -18.64
CA LYS A 231 -21.03 7.60 -17.72
C LYS A 231 -20.56 8.19 -16.39
N GLU A 232 -20.42 9.51 -16.32
CA GLU A 232 -20.09 10.25 -15.09
C GLU A 232 -20.61 11.69 -15.15
N PHE A 233 -20.69 12.29 -13.97
CA PHE A 233 -20.92 13.73 -13.76
C PHE A 233 -20.28 14.17 -12.45
N THR A 234 -20.07 15.48 -12.28
CA THR A 234 -19.53 16.07 -11.06
C THR A 234 -20.56 16.98 -10.39
N VAL A 235 -20.77 16.80 -9.10
CA VAL A 235 -21.59 17.64 -8.24
C VAL A 235 -20.74 18.77 -7.69
N PHE A 236 -21.15 20.00 -7.97
CA PHE A 236 -20.57 21.23 -7.44
C PHE A 236 -21.51 21.80 -6.38
N PRO A 237 -21.05 22.02 -5.14
CA PRO A 237 -21.83 22.80 -4.21
C PRO A 237 -21.78 24.27 -4.62
N GLY A 238 -22.80 25.05 -4.25
CA GLY A 238 -22.72 26.51 -4.33
C GLY A 238 -21.53 27.04 -3.52
N ILE A 239 -21.12 28.30 -3.77
CA ILE A 239 -19.98 28.94 -3.10
C ILE A 239 -20.08 28.79 -1.58
N ASN A 240 -18.99 28.35 -0.94
CA ASN A 240 -18.90 28.04 0.49
C ASN A 240 -19.91 26.99 1.00
N GLY A 241 -20.51 26.22 0.08
CA GLY A 241 -21.37 25.09 0.37
C GLY A 241 -20.58 23.79 0.48
N ASN A 242 -21.17 22.83 1.18
CA ASN A 242 -20.67 21.47 1.33
C ASN A 242 -21.66 20.50 0.69
N ILE A 243 -21.16 19.32 0.32
CA ILE A 243 -21.98 18.22 -0.21
C ILE A 243 -22.17 17.20 0.91
N THR A 244 -23.36 16.62 1.04
CA THR A 244 -23.57 15.42 1.85
C THR A 244 -23.69 14.20 0.95
N VAL A 245 -23.11 13.08 1.39
CA VAL A 245 -23.21 11.77 0.76
C VAL A 245 -23.74 10.81 1.82
N ASN A 246 -24.93 10.26 1.63
CA ASN A 246 -25.59 9.41 2.63
C ASN A 246 -25.67 10.09 4.01
N GLY A 247 -25.95 11.40 4.02
CA GLY A 247 -26.03 12.23 5.22
C GLY A 247 -24.69 12.69 5.80
N LEU A 248 -23.54 12.16 5.34
CA LEU A 248 -22.22 12.57 5.82
C LEU A 248 -21.69 13.76 5.02
N PRO A 249 -21.21 14.85 5.67
CA PRO A 249 -20.75 16.06 4.99
C PRO A 249 -19.30 15.98 4.49
N TYR A 250 -19.07 16.51 3.30
CA TYR A 250 -17.79 16.55 2.58
C TYR A 250 -17.52 17.94 1.97
N ARG A 251 -16.24 18.32 1.92
CA ARG A 251 -15.75 19.52 1.23
C ARG A 251 -15.56 19.24 -0.26
N GLY A 252 -15.37 20.31 -1.03
CA GLY A 252 -15.03 20.22 -2.45
C GLY A 252 -16.17 19.69 -3.31
N THR A 253 -15.83 18.88 -4.30
CA THR A 253 -16.77 18.35 -5.30
C THR A 253 -16.90 16.84 -5.19
N LEU A 254 -17.95 16.30 -5.81
CA LEU A 254 -18.21 14.87 -5.85
C LEU A 254 -18.36 14.39 -7.29
N THR A 255 -17.44 13.55 -7.76
CA THR A 255 -17.60 12.85 -9.04
C THR A 255 -18.34 11.54 -8.81
N ILE A 256 -19.43 11.35 -9.56
CA ILE A 256 -20.21 10.12 -9.58
C ILE A 256 -20.00 9.46 -10.93
N ARG A 257 -19.53 8.22 -10.92
CA ARG A 257 -19.19 7.46 -12.12
C ARG A 257 -19.88 6.10 -12.10
N ARG A 258 -20.35 5.65 -13.25
CA ARG A 258 -20.81 4.28 -13.44
C ARG A 258 -19.61 3.32 -13.41
N HIS A 259 -19.66 2.33 -12.53
CA HIS A 259 -18.67 1.26 -12.42
C HIS A 259 -19.40 -0.09 -12.49
N GLU A 260 -19.15 -0.89 -13.54
CA GLU A 260 -19.85 -2.17 -13.76
C GLU A 260 -21.39 -2.02 -13.67
N GLU A 261 -22.01 -2.63 -12.65
CA GLU A 261 -23.44 -2.57 -12.34
C GLU A 261 -23.82 -1.48 -11.32
N GLY A 262 -22.82 -0.81 -10.73
CA GLY A 262 -23.00 0.18 -9.67
C GLY A 262 -22.33 1.52 -9.95
N ILE A 263 -22.04 2.22 -8.86
CA ILE A 263 -21.55 3.60 -8.83
C ILE A 263 -20.29 3.68 -7.98
N ASP A 264 -19.29 4.37 -8.51
CA ASP A 264 -18.18 4.91 -7.74
C ASP A 264 -18.48 6.36 -7.35
N VAL A 265 -18.21 6.66 -6.09
CA VAL A 265 -18.40 7.98 -5.49
C VAL A 265 -17.03 8.51 -5.07
N ILE A 266 -16.55 9.52 -5.78
CA ILE A 266 -15.20 10.07 -5.65
C ILE A 266 -15.31 11.50 -5.15
N ASN A 267 -14.73 11.81 -3.99
CA ASN A 267 -14.64 13.17 -3.47
C ASN A 267 -13.33 13.82 -3.89
N GLU A 268 -13.42 15.02 -4.47
CA GLU A 268 -12.26 15.80 -4.92
C GLU A 268 -12.22 17.13 -4.15
N LEU A 269 -11.11 17.34 -3.43
CA LEU A 269 -10.87 18.50 -2.58
C LEU A 269 -9.38 18.79 -2.45
N ARG A 270 -9.00 19.87 -1.76
CA ARG A 270 -7.59 20.19 -1.51
C ARG A 270 -6.97 19.16 -0.55
N LEU A 271 -5.72 18.83 -0.78
CA LEU A 271 -4.96 17.86 0.01
C LEU A 271 -4.96 18.19 1.51
N GLU A 272 -4.77 19.46 1.87
CA GLU A 272 -4.78 19.88 3.27
C GLU A 272 -6.17 19.68 3.91
N GLU A 273 -7.25 19.93 3.16
CA GLU A 273 -8.61 19.73 3.64
C GLU A 273 -8.97 18.25 3.82
N TYR A 274 -8.44 17.39 2.94
CA TYR A 274 -8.52 15.94 3.10
C TYR A 274 -7.90 15.50 4.43
N LEU A 275 -6.74 16.05 4.80
CA LEU A 275 -6.06 15.71 6.04
C LEU A 275 -6.86 16.12 7.29
N TYR A 276 -7.70 17.15 7.24
CA TYR A 276 -8.58 17.49 8.37
C TYR A 276 -9.54 16.33 8.73
N GLY A 277 -9.96 15.55 7.72
CA GLY A 277 -10.82 14.38 7.91
C GLY A 277 -10.06 13.08 8.20
N VAL A 278 -8.74 13.03 7.98
CA VAL A 278 -7.89 11.85 8.19
C VAL A 278 -7.27 11.82 9.58
N ILE A 279 -6.61 12.91 10.00
CA ILE A 279 -5.81 12.89 11.23
C ILE A 279 -6.63 12.51 12.48
N PRO A 280 -7.88 13.00 12.67
CA PRO A 280 -8.74 12.57 13.78
C PRO A 280 -9.12 11.08 13.79
N LYS A 281 -9.01 10.40 12.64
CA LYS A 281 -9.29 8.97 12.51
C LYS A 281 -8.05 8.11 12.81
N GLU A 282 -6.87 8.69 12.70
CA GLU A 282 -5.59 8.02 12.95
C GLU A 282 -5.06 8.26 14.37
N MET A 283 -5.20 9.48 14.89
CA MET A 283 -4.76 9.86 16.23
C MET A 283 -5.87 10.61 16.97
N SER A 284 -5.91 10.44 18.30
CA SER A 284 -6.84 11.22 19.13
C SER A 284 -6.50 12.72 19.04
N PRO A 285 -7.49 13.61 18.83
CA PRO A 285 -7.27 15.06 18.80
C PRO A 285 -6.74 15.67 20.10
N GLN A 286 -6.78 14.93 21.21
CA GLN A 286 -6.25 15.34 22.50
C GLN A 286 -4.77 14.98 22.70
N TRP A 287 -4.15 14.33 21.71
CA TRP A 287 -2.73 13.99 21.77
C TRP A 287 -1.84 15.23 21.62
N PRO A 288 -0.59 15.16 22.11
CA PRO A 288 0.37 16.25 22.00
C PRO A 288 0.50 16.73 20.55
N LYS A 289 0.56 18.05 20.40
CA LYS A 289 0.59 18.72 19.09
C LYS A 289 1.70 18.21 18.17
N GLU A 290 2.89 17.95 18.71
CA GLU A 290 4.03 17.48 17.92
C GLU A 290 3.84 16.04 17.39
N ALA A 291 3.08 15.18 18.09
CA ALA A 291 2.69 13.88 17.57
C ALA A 291 1.67 14.02 16.42
N LEU A 292 0.68 14.92 16.59
CA LEU A 292 -0.31 15.23 15.54
C LEU A 292 0.35 15.81 14.28
N LYS A 293 1.36 16.68 14.44
CA LYS A 293 2.17 17.21 13.33
C LYS A 293 2.95 16.13 12.61
N ALA A 294 3.59 15.21 13.35
CA ALA A 294 4.30 14.09 12.76
C ALA A 294 3.35 13.21 11.93
N GLN A 295 2.16 12.92 12.47
CA GLN A 295 1.11 12.19 11.74
C GLN A 295 0.62 12.95 10.50
N ALA A 296 0.45 14.28 10.58
CA ALA A 296 0.05 15.09 9.44
C ALA A 296 1.07 15.00 8.28
N VAL A 297 2.37 15.13 8.58
CA VAL A 297 3.44 15.01 7.57
C VAL A 297 3.52 13.60 6.98
N ALA A 298 3.44 12.56 7.81
CA ALA A 298 3.44 11.17 7.34
C ALA A 298 2.21 10.89 6.45
N ALA A 299 1.02 11.29 6.87
CA ALA A 299 -0.22 11.12 6.13
C ALA A 299 -0.21 11.88 4.79
N ARG A 300 0.25 13.13 4.78
CA ARG A 300 0.40 13.95 3.56
C ARG A 300 1.32 13.28 2.56
N THR A 301 2.48 12.83 3.04
CA THR A 301 3.48 12.15 2.20
C THR A 301 2.91 10.87 1.61
N TYR A 302 2.23 10.05 2.43
CA TYR A 302 1.57 8.83 1.96
C TYR A 302 0.52 9.12 0.88
N ALA A 303 -0.38 10.09 1.10
CA ALA A 303 -1.43 10.43 0.16
C ALA A 303 -0.88 10.87 -1.21
N LEU A 304 0.20 11.68 -1.20
CA LEU A 304 0.89 12.10 -2.41
C LEU A 304 1.65 10.98 -3.10
N TYR A 305 2.25 10.07 -2.33
CA TYR A 305 2.86 8.87 -2.87
C TYR A 305 1.83 8.04 -3.63
N GLN A 306 0.67 7.78 -3.01
CA GLN A 306 -0.42 7.03 -3.65
C GLN A 306 -0.94 7.77 -4.88
N LYS A 307 -1.11 9.09 -4.82
CA LYS A 307 -1.49 9.92 -5.97
C LYS A 307 -0.53 9.78 -7.14
N GLU A 308 0.77 9.86 -6.90
CA GLU A 308 1.79 9.67 -7.95
C GLU A 308 1.67 8.28 -8.59
N LYS A 309 1.49 7.24 -7.77
CA LYS A 309 1.41 5.85 -8.24
C LYS A 309 0.05 5.46 -8.84
N ASN A 310 -0.99 6.23 -8.55
CA ASN A 310 -2.36 6.05 -9.05
C ASN A 310 -2.75 7.10 -10.10
N ARG A 311 -1.78 7.78 -10.73
CA ARG A 311 -2.04 8.82 -11.75
C ARG A 311 -2.93 8.36 -12.92
N ASP A 312 -2.88 7.06 -13.23
CA ASP A 312 -3.64 6.43 -14.32
C ASP A 312 -5.02 5.90 -13.85
N LYS A 313 -5.37 6.11 -12.57
CA LYS A 313 -6.67 5.77 -11.99
C LYS A 313 -7.56 7.01 -11.87
N ASP A 314 -8.85 6.74 -11.69
CA ASP A 314 -9.87 7.78 -11.49
C ASP A 314 -9.80 8.43 -10.08
N TYR A 315 -9.14 7.78 -9.13
CA TYR A 315 -8.94 8.25 -7.76
C TYR A 315 -7.51 7.99 -7.28
N ASP A 316 -7.11 8.69 -6.23
CA ASP A 316 -5.75 8.68 -5.69
C ASP A 316 -5.63 7.76 -4.45
N VAL A 317 -6.65 7.76 -3.58
CA VAL A 317 -6.69 6.99 -2.32
C VAL A 317 -8.10 6.46 -2.00
N TYR A 318 -8.19 5.45 -1.14
CA TYR A 318 -9.46 4.97 -0.57
C TYR A 318 -9.79 5.68 0.75
N ALA A 319 -11.07 5.87 1.07
CA ALA A 319 -11.52 6.42 2.36
C ALA A 319 -11.50 5.41 3.53
N SER A 320 -10.77 4.29 3.40
CA SER A 320 -10.77 3.17 4.33
C SER A 320 -9.35 2.78 4.77
N THR A 321 -9.22 1.74 5.58
CA THR A 321 -7.93 1.18 6.01
C THR A 321 -7.09 0.60 4.86
N LEU A 322 -7.62 0.53 3.64
CA LEU A 322 -6.84 0.26 2.43
C LEU A 322 -5.88 1.39 2.07
N SER A 323 -6.17 2.61 2.53
CA SER A 323 -5.28 3.76 2.43
C SER A 323 -5.26 4.49 3.77
N GLN A 324 -6.14 5.47 3.97
CA GLN A 324 -6.30 6.19 5.22
C GLN A 324 -7.78 6.42 5.47
N VAL A 325 -8.22 6.25 6.71
CA VAL A 325 -9.64 6.43 7.03
C VAL A 325 -9.97 7.91 6.91
N TYR A 326 -10.89 8.25 6.00
CA TYR A 326 -11.30 9.63 5.72
C TYR A 326 -12.75 9.83 6.14
N GLY A 327 -12.96 10.64 7.18
CA GLY A 327 -14.29 10.86 7.76
C GLY A 327 -15.03 12.10 7.27
N GLY A 328 -14.54 12.79 6.24
CA GLY A 328 -15.09 14.06 5.76
C GLY A 328 -15.13 15.14 6.85
N ILE A 329 -16.06 16.08 6.71
CA ILE A 329 -16.20 17.23 7.63
C ILE A 329 -16.59 16.76 9.03
N ALA A 330 -17.37 15.69 9.15
CA ALA A 330 -17.84 15.19 10.43
C ALA A 330 -16.72 14.69 11.36
N ALA A 331 -15.53 14.41 10.80
CA ALA A 331 -14.37 14.00 11.58
C ALA A 331 -13.49 15.16 12.04
N GLU A 332 -13.61 16.34 11.43
CA GLU A 332 -12.68 17.45 11.64
C GLU A 332 -12.65 17.92 13.10
N GLN A 333 -11.44 18.18 13.61
CA GLN A 333 -11.21 18.61 15.00
C GLN A 333 -10.13 19.69 15.04
N GLN A 334 -10.38 20.78 15.77
CA GLN A 334 -9.57 22.00 15.74
C GLN A 334 -8.08 21.75 16.00
N ASN A 335 -7.73 20.90 16.97
CA ASN A 335 -6.34 20.60 17.31
C ASN A 335 -5.60 19.90 16.16
N THR A 336 -6.25 18.93 15.51
CA THR A 336 -5.68 18.21 14.37
C THR A 336 -5.59 19.10 13.13
N THR A 337 -6.61 19.93 12.86
CA THR A 337 -6.60 20.92 11.78
C THR A 337 -5.45 21.91 11.96
N THR A 338 -5.21 22.36 13.20
CA THR A 338 -4.07 23.25 13.51
C THR A 338 -2.73 22.56 13.24
N ALA A 339 -2.58 21.28 13.59
CA ALA A 339 -1.36 20.52 13.30
C ALA A 339 -1.13 20.31 11.79
N VAL A 340 -2.19 20.08 11.01
CA VAL A 340 -2.14 20.02 9.55
C VAL A 340 -1.66 21.36 8.99
N ASN A 341 -2.27 22.46 9.39
CA ASN A 341 -1.93 23.81 8.91
C ASN A 341 -0.50 24.23 9.26
N GLU A 342 -0.05 23.95 10.48
CA GLU A 342 1.33 24.28 10.90
C GLU A 342 2.41 23.42 10.21
N THR A 343 1.99 22.35 9.53
CA THR A 343 2.87 21.48 8.74
C THR A 343 2.53 21.51 7.25
N GLN A 344 1.77 22.52 6.81
CA GLN A 344 1.33 22.64 5.42
C GLN A 344 2.52 22.52 4.46
N GLY A 345 2.37 21.65 3.46
CA GLY A 345 3.40 21.41 2.45
C GLY A 345 4.66 20.69 2.95
N ARG A 346 4.76 20.30 4.23
CA ARG A 346 5.89 19.52 4.75
C ARG A 346 5.77 18.05 4.38
N LEU A 347 6.84 17.49 3.83
CA LEU A 347 6.88 16.14 3.25
C LEU A 347 8.13 15.36 3.69
N LEU A 348 8.02 14.04 3.73
CA LEU A 348 9.16 13.13 3.86
C LEU A 348 9.68 12.75 2.47
N THR A 349 10.97 12.95 2.26
CA THR A 349 11.65 12.52 1.03
C THR A 349 12.89 11.71 1.35
N TRP A 350 13.24 10.78 0.47
CA TRP A 350 14.49 10.04 0.55
C TRP A 350 15.16 10.06 -0.82
N ARG A 351 16.36 10.63 -0.89
CA ARG A 351 17.00 10.98 -2.18
C ARG A 351 16.03 11.72 -3.10
N GLY A 352 15.34 12.70 -2.50
CA GLY A 352 14.40 13.62 -3.12
C GLY A 352 13.11 13.06 -3.74
N LYS A 353 12.90 11.74 -3.69
CA LYS A 353 11.61 11.09 -3.97
C LYS A 353 10.74 11.00 -2.71
N LEU A 354 9.42 11.02 -2.87
CA LEU A 354 8.48 10.81 -1.77
C LEU A 354 8.70 9.45 -1.08
N VAL A 355 8.57 9.44 0.23
CA VAL A 355 8.67 8.23 1.05
C VAL A 355 7.30 7.56 1.16
N LEU A 356 7.25 6.23 1.04
CA LEU A 356 6.09 5.44 1.44
C LEU A 356 5.99 5.44 2.98
N ALA A 357 5.34 6.47 3.52
CA ALA A 357 5.33 6.80 4.94
C ALA A 357 4.36 5.93 5.75
N TYR A 358 4.67 4.63 5.87
CA TYR A 358 3.89 3.71 6.70
C TYR A 358 3.96 4.08 8.19
N PHE A 359 2.86 3.87 8.89
CA PHE A 359 2.74 4.09 10.33
C PHE A 359 1.79 3.05 10.94
N HIS A 360 1.90 2.82 12.24
CA HIS A 360 1.10 1.83 12.97
C HIS A 360 0.85 2.28 14.41
N SER A 361 -0.09 1.62 15.11
CA SER A 361 -0.50 2.05 16.45
C SER A 361 0.63 1.98 17.48
N ASN A 362 1.20 0.80 17.74
CA ASN A 362 2.23 0.62 18.76
C ASN A 362 3.27 -0.42 18.33
N SER A 363 4.56 -0.12 18.49
CA SER A 363 5.65 -1.01 18.05
C SER A 363 5.97 -2.16 19.02
N GLY A 364 5.45 -2.15 20.24
CA GLY A 364 5.80 -3.13 21.27
C GLY A 364 7.24 -3.00 21.78
N GLY A 365 7.89 -1.85 21.54
CA GLY A 365 9.25 -1.55 22.01
C GLY A 365 10.33 -1.54 20.94
N VAL A 366 10.00 -1.95 19.71
CA VAL A 366 10.93 -2.02 18.57
C VAL A 366 10.14 -2.05 17.26
N THR A 367 10.46 -1.17 16.32
CA THR A 367 9.88 -1.22 14.96
C THR A 367 10.53 -2.32 14.14
N GLU A 368 10.02 -2.61 12.95
CA GLU A 368 10.47 -3.71 12.10
C GLU A 368 10.95 -3.22 10.74
N ASP A 369 11.89 -3.95 10.16
CA ASP A 369 12.28 -3.78 8.76
C ASP A 369 11.13 -4.24 7.85
N ALA A 370 10.81 -3.46 6.81
CA ALA A 370 9.80 -3.85 5.83
C ALA A 370 10.03 -5.25 5.23
N GLU A 371 11.30 -5.69 5.13
CA GLU A 371 11.67 -6.99 4.57
C GLU A 371 11.26 -8.17 5.46
N ASN A 372 11.11 -7.95 6.76
CA ASN A 372 10.69 -9.00 7.69
C ASN A 372 9.18 -9.17 7.76
N VAL A 373 8.41 -8.17 7.33
CA VAL A 373 6.93 -8.24 7.29
C VAL A 373 6.44 -8.65 5.91
N TRP A 374 7.02 -8.09 4.86
CA TRP A 374 6.51 -8.18 3.49
C TRP A 374 7.52 -8.70 2.48
N THR A 375 8.70 -9.12 2.92
CA THR A 375 9.82 -9.53 2.03
C THR A 375 10.29 -8.40 1.09
N ALA A 376 9.93 -7.16 1.41
CA ALA A 376 10.22 -5.98 0.64
C ALA A 376 11.33 -5.12 1.27
N ARG A 377 12.45 -4.88 0.57
CA ARG A 377 13.52 -4.01 1.07
C ARG A 377 13.25 -2.55 0.71
N VAL A 378 13.01 -1.73 1.74
CA VAL A 378 12.79 -0.29 1.62
C VAL A 378 13.81 0.45 2.51
N PRO A 379 14.75 1.23 1.96
CA PRO A 379 15.92 1.75 2.69
C PRO A 379 15.61 2.60 3.92
N TYR A 380 14.49 3.33 3.90
CA TYR A 380 14.06 4.23 4.98
C TYR A 380 13.08 3.58 5.97
N LEU A 381 12.59 2.36 5.71
CA LEU A 381 11.72 1.59 6.61
C LEU A 381 12.54 0.53 7.34
N LYS A 382 13.36 1.00 8.28
CA LYS A 382 14.27 0.18 9.09
C LYS A 382 13.83 0.13 10.55
N SER A 383 14.17 -0.97 11.20
CA SER A 383 13.95 -1.23 12.61
C SER A 383 14.74 -0.25 13.45
N VAL A 384 14.05 0.35 14.42
CA VAL A 384 14.62 1.19 15.46
C VAL A 384 14.12 0.71 16.81
N ARG A 385 14.99 0.74 17.82
CA ARG A 385 14.61 0.45 19.20
C ARG A 385 13.73 1.59 19.70
N ASP A 386 12.48 1.28 20.00
CA ASP A 386 11.45 2.25 20.34
C ASP A 386 11.06 2.13 21.81
N LYS A 387 11.93 2.66 22.67
CA LYS A 387 11.70 2.71 24.12
C LYS A 387 10.45 3.52 24.51
N PHE A 388 9.96 4.37 23.61
CA PHE A 388 8.82 5.25 23.86
C PHE A 388 7.52 4.46 23.77
N SER A 389 7.32 3.66 22.71
CA SER A 389 6.12 2.82 22.57
C SER A 389 5.94 1.79 23.69
N SER A 390 7.03 1.31 24.29
CA SER A 390 6.95 0.37 25.42
C SER A 390 6.35 0.98 26.70
N GLN A 391 6.25 2.31 26.78
CA GLN A 391 5.68 3.01 27.94
C GLN A 391 4.15 3.19 27.83
N ALA A 392 3.59 3.00 26.63
CA ALA A 392 2.17 3.22 26.39
C ALA A 392 1.29 2.16 27.08
N GLN A 393 0.10 2.59 27.52
CA GLN A 393 -0.88 1.71 28.14
C GLN A 393 -1.40 0.66 27.14
N GLY A 394 -1.60 -0.58 27.60
CA GLY A 394 -2.16 -1.66 26.76
C GLY A 394 -1.19 -2.21 25.71
N VAL A 395 0.11 -1.92 25.85
CA VAL A 395 1.15 -2.42 24.95
C VAL A 395 1.25 -3.95 24.97
N GLN A 396 1.09 -4.60 26.12
CA GLN A 396 1.04 -6.06 26.24
C GLN A 396 -0.40 -6.56 26.15
N TRP A 397 -0.59 -7.73 25.52
CA TRP A 397 -1.89 -8.37 25.38
C TRP A 397 -1.78 -9.88 25.43
N ILE A 398 -2.87 -10.52 25.85
CA ILE A 398 -3.02 -11.98 25.88
C ILE A 398 -4.32 -12.32 25.18
N TYR A 399 -4.31 -13.37 24.36
CA TYR A 399 -5.51 -13.89 23.72
C TYR A 399 -5.43 -15.42 23.61
N SER A 400 -6.53 -16.13 23.87
CA SER A 400 -6.60 -17.58 23.71
C SER A 400 -7.26 -17.94 22.39
N ILE A 401 -6.58 -18.78 21.61
CA ILE A 401 -7.02 -19.30 20.32
C ILE A 401 -7.48 -20.73 20.53
N ASP A 402 -8.76 -21.00 20.31
CA ASP A 402 -9.29 -22.35 20.24
C ASP A 402 -9.08 -22.94 18.82
N PHE A 403 -8.68 -24.21 18.74
CA PHE A 403 -8.34 -24.83 17.45
C PHE A 403 -9.54 -25.01 16.52
N ILE A 404 -10.74 -25.24 17.06
CA ILE A 404 -11.97 -25.40 16.28
C ILE A 404 -12.36 -24.06 15.63
N GLY A 405 -12.32 -22.98 16.40
CA GLY A 405 -12.58 -21.62 15.99
C GLY A 405 -11.56 -21.13 14.98
N MET A 406 -10.28 -21.42 15.20
CA MET A 406 -9.22 -21.13 14.23
C MET A 406 -9.46 -21.85 12.90
N GLN A 407 -9.75 -23.15 12.93
CA GLN A 407 -10.08 -23.90 11.71
C GLN A 407 -11.22 -23.24 10.94
N ARG A 408 -12.32 -22.89 11.63
CA ARG A 408 -13.48 -22.24 11.02
C ARG A 408 -13.14 -20.89 10.39
N ILE A 409 -12.43 -20.02 11.13
CA ILE A 409 -12.06 -18.67 10.67
C ILE A 409 -11.15 -18.76 9.44
N LEU A 410 -10.11 -19.60 9.49
CA LEU A 410 -9.16 -19.74 8.38
C LEU A 410 -9.83 -20.32 7.12
N ASN A 411 -10.69 -21.34 7.27
CA ASN A 411 -11.43 -21.91 6.15
C ASN A 411 -12.38 -20.89 5.51
N GLN A 412 -13.07 -20.07 6.31
CA GLN A 412 -13.92 -18.97 5.80
C GLN A 412 -13.12 -17.90 5.03
N LYS A 413 -11.81 -17.82 5.26
CA LYS A 413 -10.90 -16.87 4.59
C LYS A 413 -10.07 -17.51 3.47
N GLY A 414 -10.45 -18.72 3.04
CA GLY A 414 -9.82 -19.46 1.94
C GLY A 414 -8.54 -20.20 2.31
N ILE A 415 -8.20 -20.30 3.60
CA ILE A 415 -7.05 -21.06 4.07
C ILE A 415 -7.53 -22.43 4.55
N HIS A 416 -7.38 -23.44 3.69
CA HIS A 416 -7.88 -24.79 3.94
C HIS A 416 -7.06 -25.53 4.99
N VAL A 417 -7.59 -25.61 6.21
CA VAL A 417 -7.03 -26.39 7.30
C VAL A 417 -8.04 -27.43 7.82
N GLY A 418 -7.52 -28.60 8.16
CA GLY A 418 -8.27 -29.68 8.81
C GLY A 418 -8.38 -29.46 10.32
N ARG A 419 -8.61 -30.55 11.08
CA ARG A 419 -8.57 -30.49 12.55
C ARG A 419 -7.16 -30.11 13.00
N VAL A 420 -7.03 -28.96 13.67
CA VAL A 420 -5.72 -28.43 14.09
C VAL A 420 -5.21 -29.15 15.34
N TYR A 421 -3.91 -29.43 15.35
CA TYR A 421 -3.18 -30.05 16.46
C TYR A 421 -2.13 -29.12 17.07
N GLU A 422 -1.52 -28.27 16.25
CA GLU A 422 -0.41 -27.42 16.68
C GLU A 422 -0.38 -26.13 15.87
N ILE A 423 0.05 -25.06 16.52
CA ILE A 423 0.51 -23.83 15.88
C ILE A 423 1.84 -23.42 16.49
N ALA A 424 2.84 -23.14 15.67
CA ALA A 424 4.17 -22.79 16.13
C ALA A 424 4.87 -21.80 15.20
N PRO A 425 5.64 -20.81 15.73
CA PRO A 425 6.51 -20.00 14.91
C PRO A 425 7.62 -20.86 14.29
N VAL A 426 7.89 -20.67 13.01
CA VAL A 426 8.99 -21.37 12.30
C VAL A 426 10.11 -20.43 11.88
N GLU A 427 9.81 -19.14 11.73
CA GLU A 427 10.81 -18.12 11.44
C GLU A 427 10.47 -16.84 12.22
N VAL A 428 11.46 -16.29 12.92
CA VAL A 428 11.34 -15.09 13.76
C VAL A 428 12.41 -14.09 13.33
N SER A 429 12.04 -12.82 13.22
CA SER A 429 12.97 -11.74 12.87
C SER A 429 13.92 -11.41 14.04
N PRO A 430 15.00 -10.65 13.79
CA PRO A 430 15.86 -10.14 14.86
C PRO A 430 15.13 -9.30 15.92
N THR A 431 13.95 -8.74 15.59
CA THR A 431 13.13 -7.95 16.54
C THR A 431 12.20 -8.82 17.39
N GLY A 432 12.17 -10.14 17.14
CA GLY A 432 11.29 -11.08 17.83
C GLY A 432 9.92 -11.27 17.19
N ARG A 433 9.66 -10.65 16.03
CA ARG A 433 8.40 -10.81 15.29
C ARG A 433 8.38 -12.12 14.51
N ILE A 434 7.25 -12.80 14.55
CA ILE A 434 7.02 -14.01 13.76
C ILE A 434 6.93 -13.63 12.28
N LYS A 435 7.89 -14.10 11.49
CA LYS A 435 7.89 -13.97 10.01
C LYS A 435 7.06 -15.06 9.37
N LYS A 436 7.15 -16.29 9.88
CA LYS A 436 6.39 -17.45 9.40
C LYS A 436 5.86 -18.27 10.58
N ILE A 437 4.63 -18.74 10.42
CA ILE A 437 3.93 -19.58 11.39
C ILE A 437 3.43 -20.84 10.70
N ARG A 438 3.61 -21.97 11.36
CA ARG A 438 3.17 -23.29 10.89
C ARG A 438 1.96 -23.73 11.67
N ILE A 439 0.97 -24.28 10.98
CA ILE A 439 -0.24 -24.89 11.51
C ILE A 439 -0.22 -26.37 11.09
N VAL A 440 -0.16 -27.27 12.08
CA VAL A 440 -0.24 -28.72 11.85
C VAL A 440 -1.69 -29.15 12.03
N HIS A 441 -2.26 -29.81 11.03
CA HIS A 441 -3.65 -30.23 11.02
C HIS A 441 -3.84 -31.60 10.36
N SER A 442 -5.04 -32.17 10.46
CA SER A 442 -5.37 -33.50 9.89
C SER A 442 -5.16 -33.64 8.38
N GLY A 443 -5.03 -32.52 7.67
CA GLY A 443 -4.77 -32.45 6.23
C GLY A 443 -3.29 -32.18 5.88
N GLY A 444 -2.39 -32.20 6.86
CA GLY A 444 -0.97 -31.93 6.68
C GLY A 444 -0.51 -30.66 7.41
N THR A 445 0.37 -29.90 6.76
CA THR A 445 0.99 -28.72 7.34
C THR A 445 0.74 -27.51 6.45
N THR A 446 0.13 -26.47 7.02
CA THR A 446 -0.02 -25.17 6.37
C THR A 446 0.97 -24.19 6.97
N THR A 447 1.75 -23.49 6.13
CA THR A 447 2.65 -22.42 6.58
C THR A 447 2.18 -21.09 6.02
N LEU A 448 2.06 -20.08 6.88
CA LEU A 448 1.67 -18.72 6.52
C LEU A 448 2.78 -17.74 6.92
N SER A 449 2.82 -16.57 6.28
CA SER A 449 3.54 -15.45 6.88
C SER A 449 2.84 -15.05 8.19
N GLY A 450 3.61 -14.52 9.15
CA GLY A 450 3.02 -14.06 10.41
C GLY A 450 1.98 -12.95 10.21
N ASN A 451 2.20 -12.09 9.21
CA ASN A 451 1.26 -11.01 8.89
C ASN A 451 -0.02 -11.56 8.22
N ASP A 452 0.09 -12.54 7.32
CA ASP A 452 -1.09 -13.17 6.72
C ASP A 452 -1.92 -13.90 7.78
N PHE A 453 -1.27 -14.65 8.68
CA PHE A 453 -1.97 -15.27 9.79
C PHE A 453 -2.72 -14.23 10.64
N ARG A 454 -2.04 -13.14 11.01
CA ARG A 454 -2.65 -12.03 11.76
C ARG A 454 -3.87 -11.45 11.05
N ILE A 455 -3.77 -11.13 9.77
CA ILE A 455 -4.83 -10.49 8.98
C ILE A 455 -6.00 -11.46 8.74
N LYS A 456 -5.71 -12.73 8.41
CA LYS A 456 -6.71 -13.75 8.09
C LYS A 456 -7.40 -14.31 9.33
N TYR A 457 -6.71 -14.36 10.47
CA TYR A 457 -7.35 -14.74 11.74
C TYR A 457 -8.27 -13.61 12.22
N ASP A 458 -7.69 -12.54 12.77
CA ASP A 458 -8.39 -11.34 13.23
C ASP A 458 -7.33 -10.34 13.73
N PRO A 459 -7.06 -9.23 13.01
CA PRO A 459 -6.02 -8.28 13.38
C PRO A 459 -6.34 -7.45 14.64
N THR A 460 -7.57 -7.56 15.19
CA THR A 460 -7.96 -6.95 16.47
C THR A 460 -7.69 -7.86 17.66
N ARG A 461 -7.66 -9.17 17.45
CA ARG A 461 -7.31 -10.19 18.46
C ARG A 461 -5.82 -10.49 18.45
N ILE A 462 -5.27 -10.73 17.26
CA ILE A 462 -3.83 -10.86 17.02
C ILE A 462 -3.29 -9.49 16.64
N LYS A 463 -3.01 -8.66 17.63
CA LYS A 463 -2.77 -7.22 17.40
C LYS A 463 -1.47 -6.96 16.64
N SER A 464 -0.45 -7.80 16.80
CA SER A 464 0.85 -7.72 16.12
C SER A 464 1.40 -9.12 15.83
N THR A 465 2.53 -9.19 15.12
CA THR A 465 3.32 -10.43 14.95
C THR A 465 4.40 -10.60 16.03
N LEU A 466 4.47 -9.68 17.00
CA LEU A 466 5.40 -9.73 18.13
C LEU A 466 4.71 -10.47 19.29
N PHE A 467 4.63 -11.79 19.20
CA PHE A 467 4.01 -12.61 20.24
C PHE A 467 4.70 -13.97 20.39
N ARG A 468 4.45 -14.61 21.54
CA ARG A 468 4.83 -15.99 21.82
C ARG A 468 3.58 -16.86 21.87
N VAL A 469 3.72 -18.10 21.42
CA VAL A 469 2.67 -19.12 21.49
C VAL A 469 2.94 -20.01 22.70
N ILE A 470 1.92 -20.24 23.52
CA ILE A 470 1.94 -21.11 24.68
C ILE A 470 0.86 -22.17 24.49
N THR A 471 1.23 -23.44 24.45
CA THR A 471 0.29 -24.55 24.25
C THR A 471 -0.65 -24.69 25.44
N GLU A 472 -1.94 -24.85 25.14
CA GLU A 472 -3.01 -25.13 26.11
C GLU A 472 -3.82 -26.34 25.63
N ASP A 473 -4.65 -26.93 26.49
CA ASP A 473 -5.52 -28.02 26.06
C ASP A 473 -6.57 -27.52 25.05
N GLY A 474 -6.63 -28.16 23.88
CA GLY A 474 -7.55 -27.77 22.79
C GLY A 474 -7.22 -26.43 22.08
N GLY A 475 -6.09 -25.80 22.35
CA GLY A 475 -5.75 -24.49 21.77
C GLY A 475 -4.37 -23.95 22.15
N VAL A 476 -4.22 -22.63 22.05
CA VAL A 476 -3.01 -21.90 22.50
C VAL A 476 -3.35 -20.56 23.12
N SER A 477 -2.54 -20.12 24.09
CA SER A 477 -2.49 -18.72 24.51
C SER A 477 -1.38 -17.98 23.77
N VAL A 478 -1.73 -16.87 23.13
CA VAL A 478 -0.77 -15.94 22.54
C VAL A 478 -0.54 -14.77 23.47
N ARG A 479 0.73 -14.55 23.84
CA ARG A 479 1.16 -13.39 24.62
C ARG A 479 1.98 -12.48 23.76
N GLY A 480 1.45 -11.30 23.47
CA GLY A 480 2.03 -10.38 22.49
C GLY A 480 2.19 -8.97 22.97
N SER A 481 2.89 -8.19 22.15
CA SER A 481 3.19 -6.79 22.40
C SER A 481 2.98 -5.93 21.15
N GLY A 482 2.53 -4.69 21.35
CA GLY A 482 2.26 -3.74 20.27
C GLY A 482 0.98 -4.02 19.49
N TYR A 483 0.69 -3.16 18.52
CA TYR A 483 -0.48 -3.23 17.64
C TYR A 483 -0.13 -2.66 16.27
N GLY A 484 -0.19 -3.51 15.25
CA GLY A 484 0.01 -3.18 13.85
C GLY A 484 1.16 -3.98 13.24
N HIS A 485 1.52 -3.64 12.00
CA HIS A 485 2.61 -4.29 11.27
C HIS A 485 4.00 -3.98 11.85
N GLY A 486 4.14 -2.88 12.61
CA GLY A 486 5.39 -2.54 13.30
C GLY A 486 6.41 -1.77 12.45
N VAL A 487 6.06 -1.39 11.21
CA VAL A 487 6.98 -0.74 10.26
C VAL A 487 6.72 0.76 10.21
N GLY A 488 7.77 1.55 10.08
CA GLY A 488 7.69 3.02 10.05
C GLY A 488 7.30 3.61 11.40
N MET A 489 6.52 4.70 11.40
CA MET A 489 6.23 5.45 12.62
C MET A 489 5.25 4.74 13.54
N SER A 490 5.61 4.62 14.82
CA SER A 490 4.66 4.21 15.85
C SER A 490 3.90 5.41 16.40
N GLN A 491 2.57 5.37 16.37
CA GLN A 491 1.72 6.45 16.84
C GLN A 491 1.88 6.69 18.35
N TRP A 492 1.84 5.62 19.15
CA TRP A 492 2.06 5.71 20.60
C TRP A 492 3.49 6.10 20.96
N GLY A 493 4.48 5.67 20.18
CA GLY A 493 5.85 6.13 20.38
C GLY A 493 6.02 7.61 20.04
N ALA A 494 5.38 8.10 18.97
CA ALA A 494 5.34 9.54 18.66
C ALA A 494 4.64 10.35 19.77
N TYR A 495 3.57 9.82 20.36
CA TYR A 495 2.90 10.40 21.52
C TYR A 495 3.87 10.58 22.71
N GLU A 496 4.56 9.52 23.13
CA GLU A 496 5.48 9.59 24.28
C GLU A 496 6.74 10.42 23.98
N MET A 497 7.23 10.42 22.73
CA MET A 497 8.29 11.36 22.31
C MET A 497 7.82 12.81 22.43
N ALA A 498 6.63 13.14 21.95
CA ALA A 498 6.11 14.50 22.08
C ALA A 498 5.92 14.91 23.54
N ARG A 499 5.48 13.99 24.42
CA ARG A 499 5.42 14.23 25.88
C ARG A 499 6.78 14.46 26.52
N ALA A 500 7.81 13.82 25.99
CA ALA A 500 9.19 14.00 26.42
C ALA A 500 9.86 15.25 25.81
N GLY A 501 9.12 16.10 25.09
CA GLY A 501 9.59 17.39 24.57
C GLY A 501 10.23 17.36 23.18
N TYR A 502 10.18 16.22 22.48
CA TYR A 502 10.70 16.11 21.12
C TYR A 502 9.75 16.79 20.11
N GLY A 503 10.31 17.52 19.14
CA GLY A 503 9.53 18.12 18.06
C GLY A 503 9.14 17.11 16.98
N TYR A 504 8.15 17.44 16.15
CA TYR A 504 7.67 16.54 15.10
C TYR A 504 8.78 16.11 14.12
N THR A 505 9.76 16.98 13.85
CA THR A 505 10.89 16.64 12.99
C THR A 505 11.82 15.59 13.61
N ASP A 506 11.99 15.60 14.93
CA ASP A 506 12.79 14.60 15.65
C ASP A 506 12.07 13.25 15.65
N ILE A 507 10.76 13.27 15.87
CA ILE A 507 9.89 12.09 15.80
C ILE A 507 10.00 11.43 14.42
N LEU A 508 9.84 12.20 13.34
CA LEU A 508 9.89 11.67 11.99
C LEU A 508 11.27 11.10 11.64
N ARG A 509 12.35 11.80 11.97
CA ARG A 509 13.73 11.31 11.74
C ARG A 509 14.08 10.09 12.57
N PHE A 510 13.45 9.92 13.74
CA PHE A 510 13.62 8.73 14.56
C PHE A 510 13.03 7.48 13.88
N TYR A 511 11.85 7.59 13.24
CA TYR A 511 11.17 6.44 12.64
C TYR A 511 11.52 6.16 11.17
N TYR A 512 11.92 7.18 10.42
CA TYR A 512 12.22 7.07 9.00
C TYR A 512 13.70 7.34 8.75
N ALA A 513 14.47 6.29 8.46
CA ALA A 513 15.92 6.38 8.41
C ALA A 513 16.42 7.18 7.19
N GLY A 514 17.23 8.21 7.43
CA GLY A 514 17.90 8.99 6.38
C GLY A 514 16.96 9.82 5.50
N VAL A 515 15.75 10.14 5.97
CA VAL A 515 14.81 10.99 5.23
C VAL A 515 15.09 12.47 5.47
N ASP A 516 14.82 13.26 4.44
CA ASP A 516 14.75 14.71 4.50
C ASP A 516 13.30 15.15 4.72
N ILE A 517 13.14 16.22 5.52
CA ILE A 517 11.87 16.91 5.70
C ILE A 517 11.96 18.20 4.90
N LYS A 518 11.18 18.29 3.82
CA LYS A 518 11.14 19.46 2.94
C LYS A 518 9.86 20.24 3.17
#